data_AF-T1D2E8-F1
#
_entry.id   AF-T1D2E8-F1
#
_cell.length_a   1.000
_cell.length_b   1.000
_cell.length_c   1.000
_cell.angle_alpha   90.00
_cell.angle_beta   90.00
_cell.angle_gamma   90.00
#
_symmetry.space_group_name_H-M   'P 1'
#
loop_
_entity.id
_entity.type
_entity.pdbx_description
1 polymer ?
#
loop_
_entity_poly.entity_id
_entity_poly.type
_entity_poly.pdbx_seq_one_letter_code
_entity_poly.pdbx_strand_id
1 'polypeptide(L)'
;GKRIEVTLYLGAGAYICGEETALLESLEGKRGIPRLKPPFPATHGLYGMPTVVNNVETLCAVVPIIQDGGEAYKALGTEKSSGTKIFSLSGQVRRPGNYEVEFGKVTLHELVYDIGGGPLDGREIKGVIPGGSSVPILAADNLDIPLRLRISAGGGDPCLDLA
;
A
#
# COMPACT_ATOMS: atom_id res chain seq x y z
N GLY A 1 23.82 18.28 -13.50
CA GLY A 1 22.96 17.36 -12.72
C GLY A 1 23.54 15.95 -12.75
N LYS A 2 23.10 15.05 -11.87
CA LYS A 2 23.43 13.62 -11.98
C LYS A 2 22.68 13.00 -13.16
N ARG A 3 23.33 12.13 -13.93
CA ARG A 3 22.68 11.31 -14.97
C ARG A 3 21.97 10.15 -14.28
N ILE A 4 20.69 9.97 -14.57
CA ILE A 4 19.88 8.85 -14.09
C ILE A 4 19.44 8.06 -15.31
N GLU A 5 19.72 6.77 -15.32
CA GLU A 5 19.24 5.84 -16.34
C GLU A 5 18.09 5.03 -15.77
N VAL A 6 16.99 4.97 -16.52
CA VAL A 6 15.78 4.24 -16.12
C VAL A 6 15.55 3.13 -17.11
N THR A 7 15.51 1.91 -16.61
CA THR A 7 15.24 0.71 -17.39
C THR A 7 13.96 0.06 -16.89
N LEU A 8 13.04 -0.26 -17.81
CA LEU A 8 11.82 -0.99 -17.50
C LEU A 8 12.07 -2.49 -17.65
N TYR A 9 11.72 -3.25 -16.63
CA TYR A 9 11.74 -4.72 -16.64
C TYR A 9 10.31 -5.24 -16.53
N LEU A 10 9.92 -6.10 -17.46
CA LEU A 10 8.61 -6.76 -17.43
C LEU A 10 8.69 -8.03 -16.60
N GLY A 11 7.81 -8.16 -15.59
CA GLY A 11 7.68 -9.39 -14.81
C GLY A 11 7.00 -10.52 -15.58
N ALA A 12 7.09 -11.75 -15.06
CA ALA A 12 6.55 -12.96 -15.69
C ALA A 12 5.25 -13.48 -15.05
N GLY A 13 4.45 -12.59 -14.41
CA GLY A 13 3.14 -12.95 -13.84
C GLY A 13 3.17 -13.69 -12.49
N ALA A 14 4.30 -13.66 -11.77
CA ALA A 14 4.43 -14.31 -10.47
C ALA A 14 4.14 -13.33 -9.31
N TYR A 15 3.06 -13.58 -8.55
CA TYR A 15 2.67 -12.74 -7.40
C TYR A 15 3.79 -12.60 -6.35
N ILE A 16 4.55 -13.68 -6.10
CA ILE A 16 5.65 -13.69 -5.14
C ILE A 16 6.76 -12.70 -5.50
N CYS A 17 6.94 -12.35 -6.77
CA CYS A 17 7.91 -11.34 -7.20
C CYS A 17 7.51 -9.91 -6.82
N GLY A 18 6.35 -9.71 -6.19
CA GLY A 18 6.03 -8.47 -5.47
C GLY A 18 6.77 -8.34 -4.14
N GLU A 19 7.29 -9.44 -3.58
CA GLU A 19 8.17 -9.38 -2.41
C GLU A 19 9.55 -8.85 -2.82
N GLU A 20 10.09 -7.94 -2.00
CA GLU A 20 11.32 -7.19 -2.26
C GLU A 20 12.48 -8.05 -2.76
N THR A 21 12.81 -9.15 -2.07
CA THR A 21 13.97 -9.98 -2.42
C THR A 21 13.70 -10.95 -3.55
N ALA A 22 12.46 -11.44 -3.69
CA ALA A 22 12.05 -12.21 -4.85
C ALA A 22 12.07 -11.38 -6.14
N LEU A 23 11.71 -10.09 -6.06
CA LEU A 23 11.85 -9.15 -7.18
C LEU A 23 13.30 -9.05 -7.64
N LEU A 24 14.25 -8.93 -6.71
CA LEU A 24 15.68 -8.86 -7.02
C LEU A 24 16.18 -10.15 -7.69
N GLU A 25 15.79 -11.32 -7.19
CA GLU A 25 16.12 -12.59 -7.84
C GLU A 25 15.56 -12.66 -9.28
N SER A 26 14.33 -12.20 -9.48
CA SER A 26 13.72 -12.14 -10.82
C SER A 26 14.46 -11.18 -11.76
N LEU A 27 14.91 -10.02 -11.27
CA LEU A 27 15.71 -9.06 -12.05
C LEU A 27 17.11 -9.61 -12.40
N GLU A 28 17.63 -10.51 -11.58
CA GLU A 28 18.88 -11.23 -11.84
C GLU A 28 18.70 -12.42 -12.81
N GLY A 29 17.49 -12.63 -13.34
CA GLY A 29 17.17 -13.72 -14.26
C GLY A 29 17.00 -15.08 -13.57
N LYS A 30 16.89 -15.10 -12.25
CA LYS A 30 16.68 -16.31 -11.45
C LYS A 30 15.19 -16.50 -11.18
N ARG A 31 14.86 -17.64 -10.54
CA ARG A 31 13.50 -17.86 -10.03
C ARG A 31 13.26 -16.89 -8.87
N GLY A 32 12.08 -16.26 -8.82
CA GLY A 32 11.68 -15.33 -7.75
C GLY A 32 11.40 -16.02 -6.41
N ILE A 33 12.41 -16.69 -5.86
CA ILE A 33 12.39 -17.29 -4.53
C ILE A 33 12.96 -16.24 -3.58
N PRO A 34 12.22 -15.78 -2.56
CA PRO A 34 12.72 -14.80 -1.60
C PRO A 34 14.06 -15.23 -0.97
N ARG A 35 14.95 -14.26 -0.76
CA ARG A 35 16.23 -14.48 -0.07
C ARG A 35 15.99 -14.55 1.44
N LEU A 36 16.75 -15.40 2.12
CA LEU A 36 16.84 -15.34 3.58
C LEU A 36 17.51 -14.03 4.01
N LYS A 37 16.90 -13.34 4.96
CA LYS A 37 17.48 -12.15 5.61
C LYS A 37 18.16 -12.62 6.91
N PRO A 38 19.41 -12.23 7.22
CA PRO A 38 20.35 -11.37 6.46
C PRO A 38 21.08 -12.09 5.29
N PRO A 39 21.65 -11.34 4.31
CA PRO A 39 21.82 -9.88 4.26
C PRO A 39 20.57 -9.12 3.74
N PHE A 40 20.44 -7.85 4.12
CA PHE A 40 19.33 -6.98 3.70
C PHE A 40 19.64 -6.26 2.37
N PRO A 41 18.65 -6.04 1.48
CA PRO A 41 18.84 -5.38 0.18
C PRO A 41 19.51 -4.00 0.23
N ALA A 42 19.24 -3.23 1.28
CA ALA A 42 19.85 -1.91 1.51
C ALA A 42 21.38 -1.96 1.57
N THR A 43 21.97 -3.12 1.90
CA THR A 43 23.42 -3.34 1.87
C THR A 43 23.84 -4.28 0.73
N HIS A 44 23.06 -5.33 0.45
CA HIS A 44 23.36 -6.34 -0.56
C HIS A 44 22.07 -6.73 -1.31
N GLY A 45 21.68 -5.92 -2.29
CA GLY A 45 20.48 -6.08 -3.09
C GLY A 45 20.77 -6.59 -4.50
N LEU A 46 20.38 -5.80 -5.51
CA LEU A 46 20.51 -6.14 -6.93
C LEU A 46 21.98 -6.28 -7.31
N TYR A 47 22.36 -7.45 -7.85
CA TYR A 47 23.75 -7.78 -8.23
C TYR A 47 24.76 -7.61 -7.07
N GLY A 48 24.29 -7.79 -5.83
CA GLY A 48 25.11 -7.63 -4.61
C GLY A 48 25.38 -6.18 -4.21
N MET A 49 24.77 -5.19 -4.88
CA MET A 49 24.98 -3.77 -4.60
C MET A 49 23.94 -3.22 -3.61
N PRO A 50 24.25 -2.17 -2.84
CA PRO A 50 23.27 -1.45 -2.03
C PRO A 50 22.08 -1.00 -2.88
N THR A 51 20.88 -1.50 -2.55
CA THR A 51 19.66 -1.26 -3.34
C THR A 51 18.52 -0.85 -2.44
N VAL A 52 17.88 0.27 -2.77
CA VAL A 52 16.64 0.71 -2.12
C VAL A 52 15.48 0.29 -3.01
N VAL A 53 14.59 -0.54 -2.47
CA VAL A 53 13.35 -0.95 -3.15
C VAL A 53 12.19 -0.19 -2.52
N ASN A 54 11.41 0.50 -3.34
CA ASN A 54 10.23 1.23 -2.90
C ASN A 54 9.04 0.84 -3.77
N ASN A 55 7.84 0.87 -3.19
CA ASN A 55 6.61 0.86 -3.97
C ASN A 55 6.54 2.13 -4.85
N VAL A 56 5.83 2.02 -5.98
CA VAL A 56 5.62 3.13 -6.91
C VAL A 56 4.96 4.33 -6.23
N GLU A 57 3.91 4.10 -5.43
CA GLU A 57 3.20 5.15 -4.71
C GLU A 57 4.12 5.90 -3.74
N THR A 58 4.98 5.18 -3.02
CA THR A 58 5.99 5.78 -2.12
C THR A 58 6.95 6.68 -2.89
N LEU A 59 7.42 6.25 -4.07
CA LEU A 59 8.28 7.09 -4.91
C LEU A 59 7.54 8.31 -5.47
N CYS A 60 6.26 8.17 -5.82
CA CYS A 60 5.43 9.29 -6.27
C CYS A 60 5.25 10.35 -5.18
N ALA A 61 5.09 9.95 -3.92
CA ALA A 61 4.99 10.86 -2.78
C ALA A 61 6.24 11.75 -2.58
N VAL A 62 7.41 11.34 -3.09
CA VAL A 62 8.64 12.15 -3.02
C VAL A 62 8.50 13.45 -3.81
N VAL A 63 7.70 13.49 -4.87
CA VAL A 63 7.53 14.68 -5.72
C VAL A 63 6.95 15.87 -4.95
N PRO A 64 5.75 15.77 -4.34
CA PRO A 64 5.21 16.87 -3.53
C PRO A 64 6.07 17.17 -2.31
N ILE A 65 6.73 16.17 -1.71
CA ILE A 65 7.66 16.41 -0.58
C ILE A 65 8.83 17.32 -1.00
N ILE A 66 9.39 17.12 -2.18
CA ILE A 66 10.49 17.95 -2.69
C ILE A 66 9.98 19.33 -3.13
N GLN A 67 8.79 19.40 -3.73
CA GLN A 67 8.23 20.64 -4.29
C GLN A 67 7.69 21.57 -3.19
N ASP A 68 6.91 21.02 -2.26
CA ASP A 68 6.15 21.78 -1.25
C ASP A 68 6.76 21.69 0.15
N GLY A 69 7.71 20.78 0.35
CA GLY A 69 8.42 20.56 1.60
C GLY A 69 7.81 19.46 2.48
N GLY A 70 8.66 18.83 3.28
CA GLY A 70 8.25 17.73 4.17
C GLY A 70 7.20 18.12 5.21
N GLU A 71 7.21 19.37 5.71
CA GLU A 71 6.20 19.85 6.65
C GLU A 71 4.82 19.98 6.00
N ALA A 72 4.74 20.38 4.73
CA ALA A 72 3.47 20.45 4.00
C ALA A 72 2.87 19.05 3.81
N TYR A 73 3.69 18.07 3.43
CA TYR A 73 3.24 16.68 3.31
C TYR A 73 2.86 16.08 4.67
N LYS A 74 3.59 16.42 5.73
CA LYS A 74 3.34 15.97 7.11
C LYS A 74 2.07 16.57 7.72
N ALA A 75 1.66 17.76 7.27
CA ALA A 75 0.41 18.39 7.70
C ALA A 75 -0.83 17.61 7.24
N LEU A 76 -0.70 16.79 6.21
CA LEU A 76 -1.73 15.84 5.78
C LEU A 76 -1.67 14.58 6.63
N GLY A 77 -2.85 14.00 6.90
CA GLY A 77 -3.01 12.71 7.54
C GLY A 77 -3.14 12.81 9.05
N THR A 78 -2.50 11.88 9.75
CA THR A 78 -2.41 11.84 11.21
C THR A 78 -0.95 11.97 11.64
N GLU A 79 -0.71 12.22 12.93
CA GLU A 79 0.65 12.27 13.50
C GLU A 79 1.50 11.04 13.18
N LYS A 80 0.85 9.86 13.07
CA LYS A 80 1.48 8.56 12.84
C LYS A 80 1.31 8.04 11.41
N SER A 81 0.57 8.73 10.56
CA SER A 81 0.34 8.32 9.17
C SER A 81 0.15 9.59 8.35
N SER A 82 1.28 10.16 7.92
CA SER A 82 1.29 11.41 7.17
C SER A 82 1.02 11.19 5.69
N GLY A 83 0.45 12.20 5.04
CA GLY A 83 0.16 12.20 3.62
C GLY A 83 -1.18 11.57 3.26
N THR A 84 -1.30 11.25 1.98
CA THR A 84 -2.45 10.60 1.37
C THR A 84 -2.12 9.15 1.03
N LYS A 85 -3.17 8.37 0.73
CA LYS A 85 -3.06 6.99 0.26
C LYS A 85 -4.14 6.73 -0.79
N ILE A 86 -3.77 6.00 -1.82
CA ILE A 86 -4.70 5.50 -2.82
C ILE A 86 -5.27 4.16 -2.35
N PHE A 87 -6.60 4.12 -2.20
CA PHE A 87 -7.37 2.91 -1.89
C PHE A 87 -8.08 2.40 -3.14
N SER A 88 -7.80 1.15 -3.50
CA SER A 88 -8.49 0.45 -4.58
C SER A 88 -9.75 -0.25 -4.06
N LEU A 89 -10.89 0.40 -4.22
CA LEU A 89 -12.19 -0.17 -3.90
C LEU A 89 -12.66 -1.05 -5.07
N SER A 90 -12.82 -2.34 -4.82
CA SER A 90 -13.26 -3.32 -5.81
C SER A 90 -14.28 -4.30 -5.23
N GLY A 91 -14.79 -5.21 -6.06
CA GLY A 91 -15.79 -6.20 -5.65
C GLY A 91 -17.22 -5.72 -5.87
N GLN A 92 -18.13 -6.08 -4.96
CA GLN A 92 -19.58 -5.91 -5.12
C GLN A 92 -20.09 -4.56 -4.62
N VAL A 93 -19.49 -3.47 -5.10
CA VAL A 93 -19.90 -2.09 -4.80
C VAL A 93 -20.40 -1.36 -6.06
N ARG A 94 -21.23 -0.33 -5.90
CA ARG A 94 -21.80 0.42 -7.04
C ARG A 94 -20.79 1.27 -7.79
N ARG A 95 -19.79 1.81 -7.11
CA ARG A 95 -18.75 2.67 -7.69
C ARG A 95 -17.36 2.12 -7.33
N PRO A 96 -16.89 1.05 -8.01
CA PRO A 96 -15.52 0.59 -7.83
C PRO A 96 -14.55 1.61 -8.44
N GLY A 97 -13.35 1.73 -7.88
CA GLY A 97 -12.36 2.70 -8.34
C GLY A 97 -11.16 2.84 -7.43
N ASN A 98 -10.23 3.71 -7.84
CA ASN A 98 -9.11 4.12 -7.02
C ASN A 98 -9.43 5.49 -6.42
N TYR A 99 -9.40 5.59 -5.10
CA TYR A 99 -9.73 6.79 -4.35
C TYR A 99 -8.51 7.22 -3.53
N GLU A 100 -7.99 8.40 -3.82
CA GLU A 100 -6.98 9.02 -2.98
C GLU A 100 -7.67 9.72 -1.81
N VAL A 101 -7.29 9.34 -0.59
CA VAL A 101 -7.81 9.93 0.64
C VAL A 101 -6.65 10.30 1.56
N GLU A 102 -6.87 11.35 2.35
CA GLU A 102 -5.96 11.71 3.42
C GLU A 102 -6.07 10.69 4.57
N PHE A 103 -4.93 10.22 5.08
CA PHE A 103 -4.91 9.20 6.11
C PHE A 103 -5.71 9.61 7.36
N GLY A 104 -6.55 8.70 7.84
CA GLY A 104 -7.36 8.88 9.04
C GLY A 104 -8.53 9.86 8.91
N LYS A 105 -8.75 10.48 7.75
CA LYS A 105 -9.90 11.38 7.51
C LYS A 105 -11.15 10.66 7.02
N VAL A 106 -10.98 9.44 6.52
CA VAL A 106 -12.04 8.60 5.98
C VAL A 106 -11.99 7.26 6.69
N THR A 107 -13.15 6.71 7.02
CA THR A 107 -13.33 5.35 7.54
C THR A 107 -13.60 4.36 6.42
N LEU A 108 -13.44 3.07 6.70
CA LEU A 108 -13.78 2.04 5.72
C LEU A 108 -15.28 2.07 5.37
N HIS A 109 -16.15 2.40 6.33
CA HIS A 109 -17.57 2.61 6.09
C HIS A 109 -17.81 3.74 5.08
N GLU A 110 -17.26 4.93 5.31
CA GLU A 110 -17.41 6.08 4.41
C GLU A 110 -16.84 5.78 3.00
N LEU A 111 -15.71 5.06 2.92
CA LEU A 111 -15.17 4.63 1.63
C LEU A 111 -16.14 3.70 0.88
N VAL A 112 -16.77 2.75 1.57
CA VAL A 112 -17.67 1.78 0.95
C VAL A 112 -19.03 2.39 0.61
N TYR A 113 -19.66 3.07 1.56
CA TYR A 113 -21.04 3.52 1.44
C TYR A 113 -21.17 4.91 0.81
N ASP A 114 -20.36 5.88 1.23
CA ASP A 114 -20.52 7.26 0.79
C ASP A 114 -19.81 7.48 -0.55
N ILE A 115 -18.54 7.09 -0.63
CA ILE A 115 -17.70 7.23 -1.82
C ILE A 115 -18.04 6.12 -2.84
N GLY A 116 -17.91 4.86 -2.43
CA GLY A 116 -18.19 3.66 -3.24
C GLY A 116 -19.66 3.44 -3.54
N GLY A 117 -20.55 4.22 -2.91
CA GLY A 117 -21.97 4.19 -3.14
C GLY A 117 -22.66 2.97 -2.58
N GLY A 118 -22.03 2.12 -1.78
CA GLY A 118 -22.62 0.94 -1.13
C GLY A 118 -22.69 -0.32 -2.03
N PRO A 119 -23.31 -1.40 -1.51
CA PRO A 119 -23.43 -2.67 -2.22
C PRO A 119 -24.31 -2.56 -3.48
N LEU A 120 -24.17 -3.53 -4.39
CA LEU A 120 -25.09 -3.68 -5.53
C LEU A 120 -26.54 -3.88 -5.05
N ASP A 121 -27.51 -3.60 -5.91
CA ASP A 121 -28.93 -3.58 -5.56
C ASP A 121 -29.41 -4.92 -4.96
N GLY A 122 -30.18 -4.83 -3.89
CA GLY A 122 -30.70 -5.98 -3.15
C GLY A 122 -29.64 -6.78 -2.37
N ARG A 123 -28.42 -6.23 -2.21
CA ARG A 123 -27.34 -6.87 -1.44
C ARG A 123 -26.95 -6.04 -0.22
N GLU A 124 -26.30 -6.72 0.70
CA GLU A 124 -25.68 -6.14 1.89
C GLU A 124 -24.21 -6.53 1.94
N ILE A 125 -23.37 -5.64 2.47
CA ILE A 125 -21.98 -5.96 2.74
C ILE A 125 -21.94 -6.92 3.92
N LYS A 126 -21.31 -8.09 3.74
CA LYS A 126 -21.06 -9.05 4.83
C LYS A 126 -19.64 -8.98 5.38
N GLY A 127 -18.71 -8.53 4.55
CA GLY A 127 -17.35 -8.30 4.97
C GLY A 127 -16.50 -7.69 3.86
N VAL A 128 -15.35 -7.18 4.27
CA VAL A 128 -14.39 -6.47 3.41
C VAL A 128 -12.99 -7.03 3.66
N ILE A 129 -12.19 -7.13 2.60
CA ILE A 129 -10.77 -7.51 2.67
C ILE A 129 -9.95 -6.24 2.44
N PRO A 130 -9.37 -5.63 3.47
CA PRO A 130 -8.86 -4.27 3.36
C PRO A 130 -7.44 -4.08 2.79
N GLY A 131 -6.64 -5.13 2.74
CA GLY A 131 -5.19 -5.07 2.54
C GLY A 131 -4.69 -6.27 1.73
N GLY A 132 -5.46 -6.63 0.70
CA GLY A 132 -5.20 -7.79 -0.16
C GLY A 132 -5.37 -9.14 0.56
N SER A 133 -4.83 -10.20 -0.04
CA SER A 133 -4.97 -11.57 0.49
C SER A 133 -4.21 -11.82 1.79
N SER A 134 -3.38 -10.88 2.23
CA SER A 134 -2.55 -10.96 3.43
C SER A 134 -3.24 -10.52 4.72
N VAL A 135 -4.47 -9.99 4.64
CA VAL A 135 -5.21 -9.50 5.82
C VAL A 135 -6.50 -10.29 6.06
N PRO A 136 -6.93 -10.44 7.33
CA PRO A 136 -8.21 -11.05 7.65
C PRO A 136 -9.41 -10.29 7.05
N ILE A 137 -10.51 -11.02 6.84
CA ILE A 137 -11.79 -10.42 6.47
C ILE A 137 -12.32 -9.65 7.67
N LEU A 138 -12.70 -8.40 7.46
CA LEU A 138 -13.46 -7.60 8.42
C LEU A 138 -14.96 -7.81 8.21
N ALA A 139 -15.68 -8.13 9.27
CA ALA A 139 -17.13 -8.24 9.24
C ALA A 139 -17.79 -6.86 9.04
N ALA A 140 -19.01 -6.85 8.51
CA ALA A 140 -19.79 -5.63 8.24
C ALA A 140 -19.96 -4.70 9.46
N ASP A 141 -20.00 -5.26 10.66
CA ASP A 141 -20.17 -4.50 11.91
C ASP A 141 -18.88 -3.80 12.35
N ASN A 142 -17.76 -4.03 11.66
CA ASN A 142 -16.44 -3.50 11.98
C ASN A 142 -15.88 -2.61 10.85
N LEU A 143 -16.74 -1.82 10.19
CA LEU A 143 -16.33 -0.92 9.11
C LEU A 143 -16.06 0.53 9.58
N ASP A 144 -16.45 0.90 10.80
CA ASP A 144 -16.22 2.22 11.39
C ASP A 144 -14.77 2.39 11.90
N ILE A 145 -13.81 1.99 11.08
CA ILE A 145 -12.37 2.06 11.37
C ILE A 145 -11.71 3.07 10.43
N PRO A 146 -10.92 4.01 10.96
CA PRO A 146 -10.20 4.96 10.13
C PRO A 146 -9.20 4.28 9.20
N LEU A 147 -9.14 4.74 7.95
CA LEU A 147 -8.17 4.35 6.94
C LEU A 147 -6.80 4.97 7.27
N ARG A 148 -5.95 4.27 8.03
CA ARG A 148 -4.60 4.72 8.44
C ARG A 148 -3.67 3.53 8.62
N LEU A 149 -2.35 3.77 8.58
CA LEU A 149 -1.35 2.73 8.84
C LEU A 149 -1.34 2.36 10.32
N ARG A 150 -1.14 1.07 10.61
CA ARG A 150 -0.92 0.59 11.98
C ARG A 150 0.56 0.70 12.35
N ILE A 151 0.87 1.52 13.35
CA ILE A 151 2.19 1.51 13.98
C ILE A 151 2.15 0.57 15.19
N SER A 152 2.68 -0.65 15.01
CA SER A 152 2.90 -1.74 16.01
C SER A 152 1.79 -2.78 16.24
N ALA A 153 2.22 -4.02 16.45
CA ALA A 153 1.40 -5.20 16.73
C ALA A 153 0.81 -5.26 18.17
N GLY A 154 1.03 -4.23 18.99
CA GLY A 154 0.55 -4.15 20.37
C GLY A 154 -0.58 -3.15 20.54
N GLY A 155 -1.68 -3.58 21.15
CA GLY A 155 -2.83 -2.82 21.67
C GLY A 155 -2.95 -1.34 21.29
N GLY A 156 -3.82 -1.06 20.34
CA GLY A 156 -4.30 0.29 19.98
C GLY A 156 -5.61 0.18 19.21
N ASP A 157 -6.34 1.30 19.10
CA ASP A 157 -7.65 1.39 18.43
C ASP A 157 -7.68 0.66 17.08
N PRO A 158 -8.79 -0.02 16.74
CA PRO A 158 -8.90 -0.78 15.51
C PRO A 158 -8.62 0.11 14.30
N CYS A 159 -7.58 -0.25 13.54
CA CYS A 159 -7.20 0.40 12.30
C CYS A 159 -6.71 -0.65 11.30
N LEU A 160 -6.68 -0.26 10.03
CA LEU A 160 -6.39 -1.15 8.92
C LEU A 160 -4.89 -1.38 8.79
N ASP A 161 -4.50 -2.64 8.73
CA ASP A 161 -3.12 -3.00 8.40
C ASP A 161 -2.95 -2.91 6.88
N LEU A 162 -2.60 -1.72 6.41
CA LEU A 162 -2.34 -1.43 5.01
C LEU A 162 -0.86 -1.70 4.75
N ALA A 163 -0.52 -2.99 4.61
CA ALA A 163 0.80 -3.42 4.17
C ALA A 163 1.12 -2.93 2.74
#